data_AF-A0A1M7YLE9-F1
#
_entry.id   AF-A0A1M7YLE9-F1
#
_cell.length_a   1.000
_cell.length_b   1.000
_cell.length_c   1.000
_cell.angle_alpha   90.00
_cell.angle_beta   90.00
_cell.angle_gamma   90.00
#
_symmetry.space_group_name_H-M   'P 1'
#
loop_
_entity.id
_entity.type
_entity.pdbx_description
1 polymer ?
#
loop_
_entity_poly.entity_id
_entity_poly.type
_entity_poly.pdbx_seq_one_letter_code
_entity_poly.pdbx_strand_id
1 'polypeptide(L)'
;MLTVGDLIDINYIPAEAEISLDLLKEFYENYLCKRIFIFTLKNGETVKLFFRDTTEIFHISGIDHIYEDVPMDGTRFISEIESGNIDLAAVKSVNPNAYKDYEDRICSMACLDTIIKNCEYLFYPGGKIPQTEVKVKYLLLKGLNGKNLHLGIDTYKKGRPYFTRTLLVTEGNSAGKFIEKADERLRVVELVIKDKDTDKILIHVKREEAEKQAIIEVERIAQKWLSCDFPKLIEESILNKDIEDKIGRYWYEDIGNNKLKNLENIHNDLVYIKENLDNMEDDEWRELLFDVLKDLLTSVNAIDKLAALSDLNSVEYQEIYSSYMKREQRDNWKRMLLENIEQHKLEIKEIIDALDPYWSGKIIGESIRKYEGDNTCEVIKLEFQRIIEQKCEDMTRRALFHYIYENRENICIYISKNITW
;
A
#
# COMPACT_ATOMS: atom_id res chain seq x y z
N MET A 1 -38.18 -10.05 -1.44
CA MET A 1 -38.33 -8.58 -1.58
C MET A 1 -37.40 -7.95 -0.57
N LEU A 2 -36.63 -6.96 -1.00
CA LEU A 2 -35.65 -6.26 -0.18
C LEU A 2 -36.34 -5.26 0.75
N THR A 3 -35.61 -4.83 1.78
CA THR A 3 -36.00 -3.79 2.74
C THR A 3 -35.10 -2.57 2.59
N VAL A 4 -35.50 -1.44 3.17
CA VAL A 4 -34.67 -0.21 3.20
C VAL A 4 -33.29 -0.50 3.79
N GLY A 5 -33.20 -1.35 4.82
CA GLY A 5 -31.94 -1.75 5.45
C GLY A 5 -31.02 -2.47 4.47
N ASP A 6 -31.57 -3.35 3.63
CA ASP A 6 -30.78 -4.08 2.62
C ASP A 6 -30.17 -3.13 1.58
N LEU A 7 -30.86 -2.04 1.24
CA LEU A 7 -30.40 -1.06 0.24
C LEU A 7 -29.23 -0.18 0.73
N ILE A 8 -29.01 -0.08 2.05
CA ILE A 8 -27.94 0.74 2.63
C ILE A 8 -26.55 0.16 2.33
N ASP A 9 -26.46 -1.17 2.26
CA ASP A 9 -25.21 -1.91 2.09
C ASP A 9 -25.21 -2.79 0.82
N ILE A 10 -26.18 -2.57 -0.07
CA ILE A 10 -26.32 -3.37 -1.30
C ILE A 10 -25.09 -3.20 -2.19
N ASN A 11 -24.51 -4.31 -2.62
CA ASN A 11 -23.31 -4.33 -3.47
C ASN A 11 -23.57 -5.01 -4.83
N TYR A 12 -24.84 -5.12 -5.21
CA TYR A 12 -25.29 -5.63 -6.49
C TYR A 12 -26.48 -4.82 -7.01
N ILE A 13 -26.76 -4.91 -8.32
CA ILE A 13 -27.99 -4.35 -8.89
C ILE A 13 -29.09 -5.39 -8.70
N PRO A 14 -30.16 -5.09 -7.94
CA PRO A 14 -31.22 -6.06 -7.69
C PRO A 14 -32.05 -6.32 -8.95
N ALA A 15 -32.63 -7.51 -9.04
CA ALA A 15 -33.61 -7.82 -10.06
C ALA A 15 -34.95 -7.08 -9.80
N GLU A 16 -35.75 -6.88 -10.85
CA GLU A 16 -37.08 -6.22 -10.76
C GLU A 16 -37.95 -6.84 -9.65
N ALA A 17 -37.94 -8.17 -9.51
CA ALA A 17 -38.73 -8.91 -8.52
C ALA A 17 -38.25 -8.74 -7.06
N GLU A 18 -37.05 -8.20 -6.85
CA GLU A 18 -36.50 -7.95 -5.52
C GLU A 18 -36.91 -6.58 -4.97
N ILE A 19 -37.34 -5.65 -5.83
CA ILE A 19 -37.69 -4.26 -5.47
C ILE A 19 -39.17 -3.96 -5.68
N SER A 20 -39.64 -2.86 -5.10
CA SER A 20 -40.96 -2.27 -5.35
C SER A 20 -40.87 -0.75 -5.40
N LEU A 21 -41.88 -0.08 -5.96
CA LEU A 21 -41.95 1.38 -5.95
C LEU A 21 -42.03 1.93 -4.52
N ASP A 22 -42.79 1.26 -3.64
CA ASP A 22 -42.87 1.61 -2.21
C ASP A 22 -41.50 1.53 -1.53
N LEU A 23 -40.73 0.47 -1.79
CA LEU A 23 -39.39 0.32 -1.24
C LEU A 23 -38.47 1.46 -1.68
N LEU A 24 -38.46 1.77 -2.98
CA LEU A 24 -37.63 2.86 -3.53
C LEU A 24 -38.05 4.22 -2.95
N LYS A 25 -39.35 4.46 -2.79
CA LYS A 25 -39.90 5.64 -2.12
C LYS A 25 -39.41 5.73 -0.68
N GLU A 26 -39.63 4.70 0.12
CA GLU A 26 -39.25 4.70 1.54
C GLU A 26 -37.74 4.89 1.73
N PHE A 27 -36.92 4.23 0.91
CA PHE A 27 -35.47 4.42 0.92
C PHE A 27 -35.10 5.87 0.60
N TYR A 28 -35.73 6.47 -0.40
CA TYR A 28 -35.46 7.86 -0.73
C TYR A 28 -35.91 8.82 0.37
N GLU A 29 -37.14 8.66 0.86
CA GLU A 29 -37.78 9.55 1.84
C GLU A 29 -37.11 9.50 3.20
N ASN A 30 -36.96 8.28 3.73
CA ASN A 30 -36.59 8.04 5.12
C ASN A 30 -35.08 7.89 5.28
N TYR A 31 -34.35 7.60 4.20
CA TYR A 31 -32.91 7.45 4.24
C TYR A 31 -32.14 8.54 3.47
N LEU A 32 -32.32 8.67 2.15
CA LEU A 32 -31.53 9.60 1.33
C LEU A 32 -31.85 11.08 1.61
N CYS A 33 -33.13 11.46 1.64
CA CYS A 33 -33.60 12.83 1.90
C CYS A 33 -33.29 13.33 3.31
N LYS A 34 -33.01 12.42 4.25
CA LYS A 34 -32.60 12.72 5.63
C LYS A 34 -31.10 12.91 5.79
N ARG A 35 -30.33 12.84 4.71
CA ARG A 35 -28.87 12.93 4.75
C ARG A 35 -28.32 14.05 3.89
N ILE A 36 -27.17 14.56 4.32
CA ILE A 36 -26.31 15.47 3.57
C ILE A 36 -24.98 14.76 3.37
N PHE A 37 -24.55 14.63 2.12
CA PHE A 37 -23.30 13.99 1.74
C PHE A 37 -22.28 15.08 1.39
N ILE A 38 -21.15 15.11 2.08
CA ILE A 38 -20.13 16.14 1.94
C ILE A 38 -18.83 15.46 1.51
N PHE A 39 -18.40 15.72 0.29
CA PHE A 39 -17.14 15.24 -0.25
C PHE A 39 -16.09 16.34 -0.17
N THR A 40 -14.91 16.01 0.33
CA THR A 40 -13.70 16.83 0.17
C THR A 40 -12.87 16.24 -0.97
N LEU A 41 -12.54 17.05 -1.96
CA LEU A 41 -11.75 16.65 -3.12
C LEU A 41 -10.27 16.97 -2.90
N LYS A 42 -9.38 16.28 -3.61
CA LYS A 42 -7.91 16.46 -3.49
C LYS A 42 -7.45 17.89 -3.81
N ASN A 43 -8.19 18.62 -4.63
CA ASN A 43 -7.92 20.04 -4.94
C ASN A 43 -8.45 21.02 -3.87
N GLY A 44 -9.03 20.51 -2.77
CA GLY A 44 -9.62 21.29 -1.70
C GLY A 44 -11.08 21.73 -1.93
N GLU A 45 -11.69 21.42 -3.08
CA GLU A 45 -13.12 21.72 -3.30
C GLU A 45 -14.01 20.83 -2.42
N THR A 46 -15.06 21.44 -1.86
CA THR A 46 -16.09 20.73 -1.11
C THR A 46 -17.37 20.63 -1.92
N VAL A 47 -17.88 19.40 -2.08
CA VAL A 47 -19.14 19.11 -2.78
C VAL A 47 -20.17 18.66 -1.74
N LYS A 48 -21.21 19.47 -1.52
CA LYS A 48 -22.32 19.17 -0.60
C LYS A 48 -23.53 18.70 -1.39
N LEU A 49 -23.77 17.39 -1.46
CA LEU A 49 -24.91 16.78 -2.13
C LEU A 49 -26.07 16.57 -1.14
N PHE A 50 -27.28 16.89 -1.58
CA PHE A 50 -28.51 16.56 -0.87
C PHE A 50 -29.58 16.08 -1.86
N PHE A 51 -30.51 15.28 -1.35
CA PHE A 51 -31.73 14.89 -2.04
C PHE A 51 -32.87 15.78 -1.56
N ARG A 52 -33.61 16.38 -2.48
CA ARG A 52 -34.56 17.44 -2.14
C ARG A 52 -35.80 16.86 -1.50
N ASP A 53 -36.49 16.00 -2.24
CA ASP A 53 -37.73 15.34 -1.86
C ASP A 53 -37.95 14.11 -2.76
N THR A 54 -38.88 13.23 -2.35
CA THR A 54 -39.16 11.94 -2.99
C THR A 54 -39.65 12.04 -4.44
N THR A 55 -40.17 13.20 -4.88
CA THR A 55 -40.67 13.35 -6.25
C THR A 55 -39.54 13.26 -7.29
N GLU A 56 -38.29 13.49 -6.88
CA GLU A 56 -37.11 13.35 -7.72
C GLU A 56 -36.90 11.91 -8.22
N ILE A 57 -37.46 10.89 -7.55
CA ILE A 57 -37.42 9.49 -8.02
C ILE A 57 -37.96 9.37 -9.44
N PHE A 58 -39.05 10.06 -9.77
CA PHE A 58 -39.71 9.99 -11.07
C PHE A 58 -38.75 10.33 -12.23
N HIS A 59 -37.94 11.39 -12.04
CA HIS A 59 -36.96 11.84 -13.03
C HIS A 59 -35.64 11.06 -12.97
N ILE A 60 -35.13 10.76 -11.76
CA ILE A 60 -33.82 10.10 -11.61
C ILE A 60 -33.88 8.65 -12.09
N SER A 61 -35.01 7.95 -11.88
CA SER A 61 -35.23 6.59 -12.38
C SER A 61 -35.50 6.51 -13.88
N GLY A 62 -35.86 7.62 -14.53
CA GLY A 62 -36.23 7.66 -15.95
C GLY A 62 -37.68 7.25 -16.24
N ILE A 63 -38.53 7.12 -15.22
CA ILE A 63 -39.95 6.79 -15.37
C ILE A 63 -40.71 7.92 -16.09
N ASP A 64 -40.24 9.16 -15.99
CA ASP A 64 -40.76 10.29 -16.77
C ASP A 64 -40.75 10.04 -18.28
N HIS A 65 -39.74 9.36 -18.80
CA HIS A 65 -39.69 8.96 -20.21
C HIS A 65 -40.67 7.82 -20.57
N ILE A 66 -41.09 7.01 -19.60
CA ILE A 66 -42.12 5.97 -19.81
C ILE A 66 -43.50 6.62 -19.92
N TYR A 67 -43.70 7.71 -19.17
CA TYR A 67 -44.94 8.50 -19.13
C TYR A 67 -44.95 9.71 -20.09
N GLU A 68 -44.08 9.77 -21.10
CA GLU A 68 -43.90 10.97 -21.96
C GLU A 68 -45.21 11.52 -22.56
N ASP A 69 -46.13 10.64 -22.97
CA ASP A 69 -47.44 11.01 -23.55
C ASP A 69 -48.60 11.03 -22.54
N VAL A 70 -48.31 10.81 -21.25
CA VAL A 70 -49.30 10.71 -20.18
C VAL A 70 -49.06 11.87 -19.19
N PRO A 71 -50.10 12.63 -18.79
CA PRO A 71 -49.93 13.73 -17.85
C PRO A 71 -49.62 13.20 -16.44
N MET A 72 -48.34 12.93 -16.20
CA MET A 72 -47.77 12.44 -14.95
C MET A 72 -46.57 13.31 -14.58
N ASP A 73 -46.51 13.73 -13.33
CA ASP A 73 -45.35 14.40 -12.74
C ASP A 73 -44.92 13.66 -11.47
N GLY A 74 -43.78 14.05 -10.90
CA GLY A 74 -43.25 13.38 -9.70
C GLY A 74 -44.18 13.48 -8.48
N THR A 75 -44.98 14.54 -8.35
CA THR A 75 -45.91 14.68 -7.21
C THR A 75 -47.07 13.70 -7.35
N ARG A 76 -47.68 13.66 -8.54
CA ARG A 76 -48.74 12.72 -8.85
C ARG A 76 -48.25 11.29 -8.74
N PHE A 77 -47.08 10.99 -9.31
CA PHE A 77 -46.47 9.66 -9.26
C PHE A 77 -46.34 9.14 -7.83
N ILE A 78 -45.81 9.95 -6.90
CA ILE A 78 -45.71 9.58 -5.49
C ILE A 78 -47.09 9.37 -4.86
N SER A 79 -48.07 10.24 -5.13
CA SER A 79 -49.42 10.09 -4.57
C SER A 79 -50.15 8.82 -5.04
N GLU A 80 -49.91 8.41 -6.28
CA GLU A 80 -50.49 7.18 -6.85
C GLU A 80 -49.82 5.93 -6.26
N ILE A 81 -48.52 5.99 -5.93
CA ILE A 81 -47.81 4.93 -5.20
C ILE A 81 -48.43 4.77 -3.80
N GLU A 82 -48.57 5.88 -3.07
CA GLU A 82 -49.14 5.87 -1.71
C GLU A 82 -50.59 5.38 -1.66
N SER A 83 -51.33 5.61 -2.75
CA SER A 83 -52.71 5.13 -2.89
C SER A 83 -52.80 3.66 -3.30
N GLY A 84 -51.68 3.02 -3.65
CA GLY A 84 -51.62 1.66 -4.17
C GLY A 84 -52.15 1.52 -5.61
N ASN A 85 -52.28 2.63 -6.33
CA ASN A 85 -52.82 2.65 -7.70
C ASN A 85 -51.77 2.33 -8.76
N ILE A 86 -50.48 2.50 -8.43
CA ILE A 86 -49.36 2.26 -9.32
C ILE A 86 -48.29 1.40 -8.63
N ASP A 87 -47.86 0.36 -9.34
CA ASP A 87 -46.71 -0.46 -9.02
C ASP A 87 -45.80 -0.58 -10.26
N LEU A 88 -44.73 -1.38 -10.18
CA LEU A 88 -43.84 -1.58 -11.32
C LEU A 88 -44.56 -2.21 -12.53
N ALA A 89 -45.56 -3.08 -12.30
CA ALA A 89 -46.34 -3.68 -13.38
C ALA A 89 -47.22 -2.63 -14.09
N ALA A 90 -47.81 -1.69 -13.34
CA ALA A 90 -48.56 -0.57 -13.88
C ALA A 90 -47.65 0.36 -14.70
N VAL A 91 -46.46 0.74 -14.19
CA VAL A 91 -45.48 1.54 -14.94
C VAL A 91 -45.11 0.85 -16.26
N LYS A 92 -44.82 -0.46 -16.21
CA LYS A 92 -44.49 -1.28 -17.39
C LYS A 92 -45.61 -1.33 -18.42
N SER A 93 -46.87 -1.33 -17.96
CA SER A 93 -48.04 -1.38 -18.85
C SER A 93 -48.26 -0.11 -19.65
N VAL A 94 -47.77 1.05 -19.18
CA VAL A 94 -47.94 2.35 -19.87
C VAL A 94 -47.15 2.37 -21.17
N ASN A 95 -45.88 1.97 -21.14
CA ASN A 95 -45.05 1.85 -22.32
C ASN A 95 -44.02 0.72 -22.15
N PRO A 96 -44.35 -0.52 -22.54
CA PRO A 96 -43.48 -1.67 -22.34
C PRO A 96 -42.11 -1.56 -23.03
N ASN A 97 -42.05 -0.85 -24.17
CA ASN A 97 -40.81 -0.66 -24.91
C ASN A 97 -39.88 0.30 -24.17
N ALA A 98 -40.39 1.47 -23.75
CA ALA A 98 -39.60 2.41 -22.96
C ALA A 98 -39.23 1.82 -21.60
N TYR A 99 -40.12 1.08 -20.96
CA TYR A 99 -39.82 0.39 -19.71
C TYR A 99 -38.61 -0.52 -19.84
N LYS A 100 -38.53 -1.32 -20.90
CA LYS A 100 -37.39 -2.20 -21.16
C LYS A 100 -36.07 -1.43 -21.24
N ASP A 101 -36.08 -0.24 -21.84
CA ASP A 101 -34.88 0.60 -21.97
C ASP A 101 -34.47 1.25 -20.63
N TYR A 102 -35.41 1.42 -19.69
CA TYR A 102 -35.19 2.06 -18.40
C TYR A 102 -35.19 1.10 -17.20
N GLU A 103 -35.51 -0.18 -17.37
CA GLU A 103 -35.60 -1.20 -16.31
C GLU A 103 -34.32 -1.23 -15.46
N ASP A 104 -33.16 -1.29 -16.11
CA ASP A 104 -31.87 -1.26 -15.43
C ASP A 104 -31.65 0.00 -14.60
N ARG A 105 -32.10 1.14 -15.09
CA ARG A 105 -31.99 2.44 -14.40
C ARG A 105 -32.91 2.47 -13.18
N ILE A 106 -34.13 1.94 -13.31
CA ILE A 106 -35.09 1.80 -12.21
C ILE A 106 -34.50 0.89 -11.12
N CYS A 107 -34.03 -0.30 -11.49
CA CYS A 107 -33.41 -1.25 -10.55
C CYS A 107 -32.16 -0.65 -9.88
N SER A 108 -31.36 0.10 -10.63
CA SER A 108 -30.14 0.75 -10.11
C SER A 108 -30.41 1.88 -9.11
N MET A 109 -31.64 2.38 -8.98
CA MET A 109 -32.02 3.34 -7.93
C MET A 109 -31.75 2.79 -6.52
N ALA A 110 -31.86 1.48 -6.35
CA ALA A 110 -31.55 0.79 -5.11
C ALA A 110 -30.08 0.97 -4.68
N CYS A 111 -29.18 1.28 -5.63
CA CYS A 111 -27.74 1.37 -5.39
C CYS A 111 -27.24 2.80 -5.13
N LEU A 112 -28.12 3.82 -5.01
CA LEU A 112 -27.69 5.23 -4.90
C LEU A 112 -26.72 5.49 -3.74
N ASP A 113 -27.01 4.97 -2.55
CA ASP A 113 -26.13 5.14 -1.38
C ASP A 113 -24.78 4.45 -1.59
N THR A 114 -24.80 3.25 -2.19
CA THR A 114 -23.59 2.52 -2.57
C THR A 114 -22.74 3.31 -3.56
N ILE A 115 -23.34 3.91 -4.59
CA ILE A 115 -22.62 4.77 -5.55
C ILE A 115 -21.95 5.93 -4.80
N ILE A 116 -22.68 6.60 -3.89
CA ILE A 116 -22.20 7.77 -3.15
C ILE A 116 -21.06 7.41 -2.20
N LYS A 117 -21.24 6.40 -1.34
CA LYS A 117 -20.23 5.96 -0.37
C LYS A 117 -18.94 5.48 -1.06
N ASN A 118 -19.09 4.86 -2.24
CA ASN A 118 -17.98 4.25 -2.96
C ASN A 118 -17.40 5.12 -4.08
N CYS A 119 -17.86 6.34 -4.31
CA CYS A 119 -17.36 7.13 -5.44
C CYS A 119 -15.88 7.50 -5.23
N GLU A 120 -15.05 7.20 -6.24
CA GLU A 120 -13.62 7.53 -6.22
C GLU A 120 -13.36 8.95 -6.71
N TYR A 121 -13.98 9.22 -7.85
CA TYR A 121 -13.75 10.40 -8.64
C TYR A 121 -15.08 11.07 -8.89
N LEU A 122 -15.04 12.39 -8.87
CA LEU A 122 -16.01 13.23 -9.52
C LEU A 122 -15.45 13.60 -10.88
N PHE A 123 -16.07 13.06 -11.93
CA PHE A 123 -15.72 13.45 -13.30
C PHE A 123 -16.36 14.79 -13.59
N TYR A 124 -15.56 15.77 -13.99
CA TYR A 124 -16.02 17.10 -14.35
C TYR A 124 -16.18 17.17 -15.87
N PRO A 125 -17.38 16.93 -16.44
CA PRO A 125 -17.62 17.35 -17.81
C PRO A 125 -17.67 18.88 -17.82
N GLY A 126 -17.19 19.53 -18.89
CA GLY A 126 -17.38 20.98 -19.16
C GLY A 126 -18.84 21.45 -19.30
N GLY A 127 -19.77 20.87 -18.53
CA GLY A 127 -21.18 21.23 -18.42
C GLY A 127 -22.13 20.35 -19.23
N LYS A 128 -21.66 19.32 -19.94
CA LYS A 128 -22.49 18.41 -20.74
C LYS A 128 -21.87 17.01 -20.82
N ILE A 129 -22.67 15.98 -20.58
CA ILE A 129 -22.23 14.60 -20.77
C ILE A 129 -22.06 14.36 -22.28
N PRO A 130 -20.92 13.81 -22.73
CA PRO A 130 -20.68 13.55 -24.15
C PRO A 130 -21.82 12.73 -24.79
N GLN A 131 -22.28 13.16 -25.97
CA GLN A 131 -23.32 12.50 -26.76
C GLN A 131 -24.72 12.41 -26.11
N THR A 132 -24.98 13.21 -25.07
CA THR A 132 -26.33 13.35 -24.51
C THR A 132 -26.65 14.83 -24.32
N GLU A 133 -27.92 15.21 -24.20
CA GLU A 133 -28.32 16.59 -23.86
C GLU A 133 -28.24 16.88 -22.36
N VAL A 134 -27.78 15.92 -21.55
CA VAL A 134 -27.75 16.03 -20.10
C VAL A 134 -26.57 16.90 -19.67
N LYS A 135 -26.89 17.97 -18.94
CA LYS A 135 -25.91 18.87 -18.31
C LYS A 135 -25.73 18.51 -16.86
N VAL A 136 -24.54 18.11 -16.45
CA VAL A 136 -24.19 17.85 -15.04
C VAL A 136 -22.86 18.51 -14.75
N LYS A 137 -22.60 18.84 -13.48
CA LYS A 137 -21.30 19.34 -13.06
C LYS A 137 -20.35 18.21 -12.68
N TYR A 138 -20.87 17.14 -12.07
CA TYR A 138 -20.08 15.94 -11.81
C TYR A 138 -20.82 14.65 -12.14
N LEU A 139 -20.06 13.61 -12.48
CA LEU A 139 -20.52 12.22 -12.49
C LEU A 139 -19.82 11.42 -11.40
N LEU A 140 -20.60 10.75 -10.56
CA LEU A 140 -20.15 9.76 -9.59
C LEU A 140 -20.27 8.38 -10.23
N LEU A 141 -19.21 7.59 -10.19
CA LEU A 141 -19.14 6.29 -10.85
C LEU A 141 -19.05 5.13 -9.85
N LYS A 142 -19.82 4.07 -10.10
CA LYS A 142 -19.58 2.75 -9.50
C LYS A 142 -19.90 1.63 -10.49
N GLY A 143 -18.97 0.68 -10.64
CA GLY A 143 -19.23 -0.57 -11.35
C GLY A 143 -19.88 -1.62 -10.45
N LEU A 144 -20.98 -2.23 -10.88
CA LEU A 144 -21.73 -3.31 -10.20
C LEU A 144 -22.26 -4.30 -11.26
N ASN A 145 -22.14 -5.61 -11.03
CA ASN A 145 -22.67 -6.67 -11.89
C ASN A 145 -22.29 -6.54 -13.39
N GLY A 146 -21.07 -6.07 -13.69
CA GLY A 146 -20.62 -5.84 -15.08
C GLY A 146 -21.21 -4.60 -15.75
N LYS A 147 -22.00 -3.81 -15.01
CA LYS A 147 -22.54 -2.51 -15.43
C LYS A 147 -21.84 -1.38 -14.69
N ASN A 148 -21.78 -0.21 -15.29
CA ASN A 148 -21.30 1.02 -14.68
C ASN A 148 -22.49 1.95 -14.46
N LEU A 149 -22.67 2.34 -13.20
CA LEU A 149 -23.66 3.30 -12.75
C LEU A 149 -23.03 4.68 -12.67
N HIS A 150 -23.69 5.67 -13.27
CA HIS A 150 -23.24 7.06 -13.31
C HIS A 150 -24.31 7.95 -12.70
N LEU A 151 -24.07 8.43 -11.49
CA LEU A 151 -24.95 9.41 -10.84
C LEU A 151 -24.49 10.82 -11.21
N GLY A 152 -25.31 11.50 -12.01
CA GLY A 152 -25.09 12.87 -12.42
C GLY A 152 -25.58 13.85 -11.36
N ILE A 153 -24.70 14.71 -10.88
CA ILE A 153 -25.02 15.78 -9.92
C ILE A 153 -24.73 17.14 -10.51
N ASP A 154 -25.55 18.11 -10.15
CA ASP A 154 -25.44 19.47 -10.67
C ASP A 154 -25.67 20.50 -9.56
N THR A 155 -25.33 21.75 -9.84
CA THR A 155 -25.56 22.87 -8.94
C THR A 155 -25.96 24.11 -9.72
N TYR A 156 -26.85 24.92 -9.17
CA TYR A 156 -27.27 26.16 -9.82
C TYR A 156 -26.13 27.20 -9.92
N LYS A 157 -25.14 27.15 -9.02
CA LYS A 157 -23.94 28.02 -9.05
C LYS A 157 -22.84 27.50 -8.11
N LYS A 158 -21.60 27.93 -8.34
CA LYS A 158 -20.45 27.63 -7.48
C LYS A 158 -20.74 28.01 -6.02
N GLY A 159 -20.41 27.13 -5.08
CA GLY A 159 -20.63 27.33 -3.64
C GLY A 159 -22.05 27.07 -3.15
N ARG A 160 -22.96 26.58 -4.01
CA ARG A 160 -24.27 26.06 -3.59
C ARG A 160 -24.24 24.54 -3.43
N PRO A 161 -25.14 23.98 -2.62
CA PRO A 161 -25.34 22.54 -2.57
C PRO A 161 -25.70 21.97 -3.95
N TYR A 162 -25.32 20.72 -4.15
CA TYR A 162 -25.57 19.92 -5.34
C TYR A 162 -26.83 19.09 -5.15
N PHE A 163 -27.50 18.81 -6.26
CA PHE A 163 -28.66 17.94 -6.34
C PHE A 163 -28.42 16.85 -7.39
N THR A 164 -29.09 15.72 -7.22
CA THR A 164 -29.07 14.64 -8.21
C THR A 164 -29.93 15.00 -9.41
N ARG A 165 -29.40 14.80 -10.61
CA ARG A 165 -30.07 15.17 -11.86
C ARG A 165 -30.44 13.97 -12.71
N THR A 166 -29.61 12.93 -12.72
CA THR A 166 -29.86 11.73 -13.51
C THR A 166 -29.06 10.55 -12.97
N LEU A 167 -29.52 9.34 -13.30
CA LEU A 167 -28.77 8.10 -13.14
C LEU A 167 -28.64 7.47 -14.52
N LEU A 168 -27.42 7.13 -14.95
CA LEU A 168 -27.19 6.46 -16.22
C LEU A 168 -26.57 5.09 -15.96
N VAL A 169 -26.93 4.12 -16.78
CA VAL A 169 -26.38 2.76 -16.74
C VAL A 169 -25.70 2.48 -18.07
N THR A 170 -24.49 1.93 -18.01
CA THR A 170 -23.73 1.51 -19.21
C THR A 170 -23.15 0.11 -18.99
N GLU A 171 -23.05 -0.68 -20.05
CA GLU A 171 -22.51 -2.05 -19.99
C GLU A 171 -21.57 -2.36 -21.15
N GLY A 172 -20.77 -3.42 -20.99
CA GLY A 172 -19.87 -3.95 -22.02
C GLY A 172 -18.90 -2.91 -22.57
N ASN A 173 -18.75 -2.86 -23.90
CA ASN A 173 -17.85 -1.93 -24.61
C ASN A 173 -18.22 -0.44 -24.42
N SER A 174 -19.38 -0.15 -23.83
CA SER A 174 -19.84 1.22 -23.55
C SER A 174 -19.48 1.71 -22.14
N ALA A 175 -18.83 0.85 -21.34
CA ALA A 175 -18.48 1.13 -19.94
C ALA A 175 -17.68 2.43 -19.74
N GLY A 176 -16.82 2.78 -20.70
CA GLY A 176 -15.99 3.99 -20.70
C GLY A 176 -16.64 5.22 -21.37
N LYS A 177 -17.83 5.08 -21.99
CA LYS A 177 -18.43 6.08 -22.89
C LYS A 177 -18.50 7.50 -22.30
N PHE A 178 -18.82 7.60 -21.01
CA PHE A 178 -18.96 8.88 -20.31
C PHE A 178 -17.70 9.32 -19.55
N ILE A 179 -16.71 8.44 -19.43
CA ILE A 179 -15.50 8.62 -18.63
C ILE A 179 -14.31 9.08 -19.49
N GLU A 180 -14.15 8.50 -20.68
CA GLU A 180 -12.99 8.73 -21.56
C GLU A 180 -12.88 10.16 -22.08
N LYS A 181 -13.99 10.90 -22.06
CA LYS A 181 -14.10 12.27 -22.56
C LYS A 181 -14.30 13.29 -21.44
N ALA A 182 -14.17 12.88 -20.18
CA ALA A 182 -14.21 13.83 -19.07
C ALA A 182 -12.92 14.65 -19.04
N ASP A 183 -13.07 15.96 -18.85
CA ASP A 183 -11.95 16.90 -18.88
C ASP A 183 -11.00 16.72 -17.68
N GLU A 184 -11.56 16.28 -16.55
CA GLU A 184 -10.80 16.05 -15.32
C GLU A 184 -11.43 14.97 -14.43
N ARG A 185 -10.58 14.27 -13.67
CA ARG A 185 -10.98 13.33 -12.61
C ARG A 185 -10.54 13.88 -11.25
N LEU A 186 -11.49 14.30 -10.43
CA LEU A 186 -11.20 14.83 -9.09
C LEU A 186 -11.35 13.74 -8.05
N ARG A 187 -10.25 13.35 -7.41
CA ARG A 187 -10.23 12.32 -6.37
C ARG A 187 -10.92 12.81 -5.09
N VAL A 188 -11.79 11.98 -4.52
CA VAL A 188 -12.37 12.18 -3.19
C VAL A 188 -11.36 11.74 -2.12
N VAL A 189 -11.03 12.63 -1.19
CA VAL A 189 -10.09 12.36 -0.09
C VAL A 189 -10.79 12.18 1.26
N GLU A 190 -12.04 12.63 1.37
CA GLU A 190 -12.87 12.53 2.58
C GLU A 190 -14.35 12.53 2.19
N LEU A 191 -15.16 11.75 2.92
CA LEU A 191 -16.62 11.78 2.85
C LEU A 191 -17.21 11.89 4.25
N VAL A 192 -18.04 12.90 4.47
CA VAL A 192 -18.82 13.07 5.70
C VAL A 192 -20.31 12.98 5.35
N ILE A 193 -21.03 12.09 6.02
CA ILE A 193 -22.49 11.98 5.90
C ILE A 193 -23.09 12.48 7.20
N LYS A 194 -23.96 13.48 7.10
CA LYS A 194 -24.66 14.06 8.23
C LYS A 194 -26.16 13.81 8.14
N ASP A 195 -26.78 13.71 9.31
CA ASP A 195 -28.22 13.84 9.44
C ASP A 195 -28.63 15.28 9.09
N LYS A 196 -29.62 15.43 8.20
CA LYS A 196 -30.03 16.73 7.64
C LYS A 196 -30.69 17.63 8.69
N ASP A 197 -31.40 17.04 9.64
CA ASP A 197 -32.24 17.77 10.59
C ASP A 197 -31.44 18.15 11.85
N THR A 198 -30.50 17.29 12.28
CA THR A 198 -29.72 17.47 13.51
C THR A 198 -28.27 17.91 13.28
N ASP A 199 -27.78 17.91 12.04
CA ASP A 199 -26.36 18.11 11.65
C ASP A 199 -25.38 17.13 12.31
N LYS A 200 -25.89 16.05 12.94
CA LYS A 200 -25.07 15.00 13.56
C LYS A 200 -24.31 14.23 12.47
N ILE A 201 -23.02 14.03 12.67
CA ILE A 201 -22.20 13.16 11.81
C ILE A 201 -22.66 11.71 12.02
N LEU A 202 -23.10 11.08 10.94
CA LEU A 202 -23.52 9.68 10.90
C LEU A 202 -22.36 8.78 10.45
N ILE A 203 -21.64 9.21 9.42
CA ILE A 203 -20.51 8.48 8.83
C ILE A 203 -19.40 9.49 8.52
N HIS A 204 -18.16 9.12 8.83
CA HIS A 204 -16.96 9.88 8.48
C HIS A 204 -15.92 8.94 7.91
N VAL A 205 -15.66 9.09 6.62
CA VAL A 205 -14.66 8.33 5.87
C VAL A 205 -13.46 9.22 5.60
N LYS A 206 -12.30 8.80 6.05
CA LYS A 206 -11.03 9.53 5.89
C LYS A 206 -10.13 8.81 4.90
N ARG A 207 -10.50 8.87 3.63
CA ARG A 207 -9.90 8.06 2.57
C ARG A 207 -8.40 8.30 2.38
N GLU A 208 -7.95 9.55 2.43
CA GLU A 208 -6.51 9.83 2.31
C GLU A 208 -5.71 9.32 3.52
N GLU A 209 -6.29 9.36 4.73
CA GLU A 209 -5.68 8.80 5.94
C GLU A 209 -5.60 7.27 5.82
N ALA A 210 -6.67 6.62 5.35
CA ALA A 210 -6.71 5.19 5.07
C ALA A 210 -5.63 4.75 4.07
N GLU A 211 -5.43 5.51 2.99
CA GLU A 211 -4.38 5.23 2.00
C GLU A 211 -2.97 5.35 2.57
N LYS A 212 -2.71 6.40 3.37
CA LYS A 212 -1.43 6.56 4.05
C LYS A 212 -1.18 5.43 5.04
N GLN A 213 -2.20 5.05 5.82
CA GLN A 213 -2.10 3.97 6.79
C GLN A 213 -1.84 2.62 6.12
N ALA A 214 -2.48 2.33 4.99
CA ALA A 214 -2.27 1.07 4.29
C ALA A 214 -0.83 0.91 3.78
N ILE A 215 -0.22 1.99 3.29
CA ILE A 215 1.19 2.00 2.90
C ILE A 215 2.08 1.68 4.11
N ILE A 216 1.84 2.36 5.24
CA ILE A 216 2.60 2.15 6.49
C ILE A 216 2.50 0.70 6.96
N GLU A 217 1.31 0.11 6.95
CA GLU A 217 1.12 -1.28 7.40
C GLU A 217 1.79 -2.29 6.47
N VAL A 218 1.70 -2.09 5.15
CA VAL A 218 2.40 -2.93 4.16
C VAL A 218 3.91 -2.86 4.38
N GLU A 219 4.46 -1.66 4.54
CA GLU A 219 5.88 -1.45 4.83
C GLU A 219 6.29 -2.09 6.16
N ARG A 220 5.49 -1.94 7.22
CA ARG A 220 5.74 -2.55 8.53
C ARG A 220 5.83 -4.07 8.44
N ILE A 221 4.89 -4.71 7.75
CA ILE A 221 4.88 -6.17 7.55
C ILE A 221 6.11 -6.61 6.76
N ALA A 222 6.44 -5.88 5.70
CA ALA A 222 7.62 -6.18 4.89
C ALA A 222 8.92 -6.06 5.70
N GLN A 223 9.08 -4.99 6.48
CA GLN A 223 10.25 -4.78 7.35
C GLN A 223 10.36 -5.83 8.45
N LYS A 224 9.24 -6.27 9.02
CA LYS A 224 9.23 -7.38 9.97
C LYS A 224 9.75 -8.67 9.33
N TRP A 225 9.29 -8.99 8.12
CA TRP A 225 9.77 -10.17 7.39
C TRP A 225 11.26 -10.08 7.06
N LEU A 226 11.71 -8.93 6.56
CA LEU A 226 13.12 -8.68 6.20
C LEU A 226 14.06 -8.79 7.40
N SER A 227 13.62 -8.37 8.59
CA SER A 227 14.44 -8.41 9.80
C SER A 227 14.41 -9.75 10.54
N CYS A 228 13.34 -10.54 10.40
CA CYS A 228 13.11 -11.73 11.23
C CYS A 228 13.19 -13.05 10.46
N ASP A 229 12.60 -13.11 9.27
CA ASP A 229 12.42 -14.35 8.52
C ASP A 229 13.43 -14.46 7.38
N PHE A 230 13.68 -13.34 6.68
CA PHE A 230 14.64 -13.28 5.59
C PHE A 230 16.06 -13.73 6.00
N PRO A 231 16.64 -13.33 7.15
CA PRO A 231 17.98 -13.77 7.53
C PRO A 231 18.08 -15.29 7.71
N LYS A 232 17.03 -15.92 8.25
CA LYS A 232 16.95 -17.38 8.41
C LYS A 232 16.91 -18.08 7.05
N LEU A 233 16.17 -17.51 6.09
CA LEU A 233 16.14 -18.04 4.72
C LEU A 233 17.52 -17.94 4.05
N ILE A 234 18.27 -16.87 4.27
CA ILE A 234 19.65 -16.74 3.76
C ILE A 234 20.56 -17.79 4.41
N GLU A 235 20.42 -18.03 5.72
CA GLU A 235 21.15 -19.07 6.44
C GLU A 235 20.91 -20.46 5.86
N GLU A 236 19.65 -20.81 5.59
CA GLU A 236 19.28 -22.12 5.07
C GLU A 236 19.64 -22.30 3.58
N SER A 237 19.71 -21.21 2.80
CA SER A 237 19.82 -21.29 1.32
C SER A 237 21.19 -20.90 0.73
N ILE A 238 21.97 -20.03 1.40
CA ILE A 238 23.19 -19.42 0.84
C ILE A 238 24.44 -19.75 1.65
N LEU A 239 24.34 -20.04 2.95
CA LEU A 239 25.46 -20.64 3.67
C LEU A 239 25.57 -22.14 3.37
N ASN A 240 25.71 -22.43 2.08
CA ASN A 240 26.29 -23.67 1.67
C ASN A 240 27.74 -23.66 2.18
N LYS A 241 28.15 -24.76 2.80
CA LYS A 241 29.52 -24.98 3.31
C LYS A 241 30.60 -24.54 2.31
N ASP A 242 30.30 -24.64 1.02
CA ASP A 242 31.13 -24.17 -0.10
C ASP A 242 31.52 -22.67 -0.07
N ILE A 243 30.60 -21.76 0.30
CA ILE A 243 30.93 -20.32 0.36
C ILE A 243 31.77 -20.04 1.59
N GLU A 244 31.42 -20.61 2.74
CA GLU A 244 32.26 -20.54 3.94
C GLU A 244 33.66 -21.13 3.69
N ASP A 245 33.73 -22.28 3.02
CA ASP A 245 34.98 -22.97 2.68
C ASP A 245 35.80 -22.21 1.64
N LYS A 246 35.17 -21.48 0.70
CA LYS A 246 35.87 -20.64 -0.28
C LYS A 246 36.38 -19.36 0.33
N ILE A 247 35.57 -18.67 1.13
CA ILE A 247 35.99 -17.46 1.86
C ILE A 247 37.10 -17.82 2.84
N GLY A 248 36.92 -18.90 3.60
CA GLY A 248 37.94 -19.43 4.50
C GLY A 248 39.23 -19.80 3.79
N ARG A 249 39.17 -20.46 2.63
CA ARG A 249 40.37 -20.76 1.81
C ARG A 249 41.05 -19.52 1.29
N TYR A 250 40.31 -18.59 0.69
CA TYR A 250 40.86 -17.34 0.17
C TYR A 250 41.52 -16.53 1.29
N TRP A 251 40.88 -16.48 2.47
CA TRP A 251 41.45 -15.87 3.67
C TRP A 251 42.75 -16.54 4.13
N TYR A 252 42.76 -17.87 4.24
CA TYR A 252 43.96 -18.62 4.63
C TYR A 252 45.09 -18.45 3.62
N GLU A 253 44.76 -18.43 2.32
CA GLU A 253 45.72 -18.21 1.24
C GLU A 253 46.24 -16.77 1.25
N ASP A 254 45.38 -15.76 1.42
CA ASP A 254 45.78 -14.35 1.41
C ASP A 254 46.62 -13.99 2.64
N ILE A 255 46.24 -14.43 3.85
CA ILE A 255 47.10 -14.33 5.05
C ILE A 255 48.39 -15.14 4.87
N GLY A 256 48.28 -16.34 4.29
CA GLY A 256 49.42 -17.22 4.03
C GLY A 256 50.41 -16.65 3.00
N ASN A 257 49.93 -15.83 2.08
CA ASN A 257 50.71 -15.15 1.02
C ASN A 257 51.23 -13.78 1.47
N ASN A 258 50.47 -13.05 2.31
CA ASN A 258 50.88 -11.80 2.96
C ASN A 258 51.68 -12.02 4.26
N LYS A 259 52.37 -13.17 4.38
CA LYS A 259 53.32 -13.45 5.47
C LYS A 259 54.24 -12.25 5.66
N LEU A 260 54.20 -11.66 6.86
CA LEU A 260 55.04 -10.57 7.39
C LEU A 260 54.66 -9.11 7.11
N LYS A 261 53.96 -8.75 6.03
CA LYS A 261 53.67 -7.32 5.75
C LYS A 261 52.79 -6.65 6.81
N ASN A 262 51.78 -7.36 7.33
CA ASN A 262 50.91 -6.82 8.38
C ASN A 262 51.60 -6.80 9.76
N LEU A 263 52.57 -7.68 10.00
CA LEU A 263 53.41 -7.65 11.20
C LEU A 263 54.40 -6.47 11.19
N GLU A 264 54.91 -6.07 10.01
CA GLU A 264 55.74 -4.86 9.86
C GLU A 264 54.99 -3.57 10.17
N ASN A 265 53.69 -3.48 9.83
CA ASN A 265 52.87 -2.31 10.19
C ASN A 265 52.59 -2.24 11.71
N ILE A 266 52.26 -3.38 12.33
CA ILE A 266 52.16 -3.48 13.80
C ILE A 266 53.50 -3.14 14.46
N HIS A 267 54.61 -3.56 13.86
CA HIS A 267 55.95 -3.22 14.31
C HIS A 267 56.20 -1.71 14.29
N ASN A 268 55.79 -0.99 13.23
CA ASN A 268 55.92 0.47 13.15
C ASN A 268 55.08 1.20 14.22
N ASP A 269 53.86 0.74 14.50
CA ASP A 269 53.02 1.31 15.56
C ASP A 269 53.61 1.05 16.96
N LEU A 270 54.19 -0.13 17.20
CA LEU A 270 54.89 -0.46 18.44
C LEU A 270 56.19 0.34 18.62
N VAL A 271 56.92 0.60 17.53
CA VAL A 271 58.11 1.47 17.51
C VAL A 271 57.72 2.93 17.79
N TYR A 272 56.63 3.42 17.21
CA TYR A 272 56.11 4.77 17.48
C TYR A 272 55.73 4.97 18.96
N ILE A 273 55.13 3.96 19.59
CA ILE A 273 54.83 3.97 21.03
C ILE A 273 56.13 4.01 21.86
N LYS A 274 57.15 3.22 21.48
CA LYS A 274 58.47 3.22 22.14
C LYS A 274 59.17 4.58 22.05
N GLU A 275 59.07 5.28 20.93
CA GLU A 275 59.73 6.58 20.72
C GLU A 275 59.07 7.75 21.48
N ASN A 276 57.91 7.55 22.12
CA ASN A 276 57.12 8.60 22.76
C ASN A 276 56.78 8.35 24.24
N LEU A 277 57.55 7.51 24.96
CA LEU A 277 57.29 7.17 26.37
C LEU A 277 58.47 7.54 27.29
N ASP A 278 58.16 8.27 28.37
CA ASP A 278 59.11 8.70 29.40
C ASP A 278 59.50 7.54 30.34
N ASN A 279 60.81 7.28 30.48
CA ASN A 279 61.52 6.57 31.56
C ASN A 279 60.78 5.40 32.29
N MET A 280 60.53 4.29 31.59
CA MET A 280 60.18 2.99 32.21
C MET A 280 61.38 2.01 32.13
N GLU A 281 61.57 1.17 33.15
CA GLU A 281 62.60 0.12 33.14
C GLU A 281 62.19 -1.11 32.29
N ASP A 282 63.17 -1.85 31.76
CA ASP A 282 62.99 -2.90 30.74
C ASP A 282 62.04 -4.05 31.15
N ASP A 283 61.98 -4.38 32.45
CA ASP A 283 61.12 -5.45 32.96
C ASP A 283 59.65 -5.00 33.11
N GLU A 284 59.40 -3.73 33.45
CA GLU A 284 58.05 -3.14 33.44
C GLU A 284 57.53 -2.96 32.01
N TRP A 285 58.43 -2.69 31.06
CA TRP A 285 58.13 -2.72 29.62
C TRP A 285 57.72 -4.11 29.13
N ARG A 286 58.38 -5.17 29.62
CA ARG A 286 58.03 -6.55 29.25
C ARG A 286 56.62 -6.91 29.69
N GLU A 287 56.24 -6.60 30.93
CA GLU A 287 54.89 -6.83 31.42
C GLU A 287 53.85 -5.96 30.71
N LEU A 288 54.11 -4.65 30.52
CA LEU A 288 53.19 -3.77 29.83
C LEU A 288 52.99 -4.17 28.37
N LEU A 289 54.05 -4.56 27.66
CA LEU A 289 53.96 -5.05 26.28
C LEU A 289 53.23 -6.40 26.22
N PHE A 290 53.46 -7.30 27.19
CA PHE A 290 52.72 -8.55 27.29
C PHE A 290 51.24 -8.31 27.58
N ASP A 291 50.91 -7.36 28.44
CA ASP A 291 49.53 -7.00 28.79
C ASP A 291 48.85 -6.23 27.65
N VAL A 292 49.54 -5.33 26.95
CA VAL A 292 49.05 -4.66 25.73
C VAL A 292 48.89 -5.65 24.60
N LEU A 293 49.79 -6.63 24.44
CA LEU A 293 49.63 -7.72 23.47
C LEU A 293 48.48 -8.64 23.87
N LYS A 294 48.35 -8.98 25.15
CA LYS A 294 47.24 -9.80 25.65
C LYS A 294 45.91 -9.07 25.51
N ASP A 295 45.86 -7.75 25.73
CA ASP A 295 44.73 -6.87 25.46
C ASP A 295 44.51 -6.67 23.96
N LEU A 296 45.54 -6.60 23.10
CA LEU A 296 45.37 -6.60 21.64
C LEU A 296 44.85 -7.96 21.14
N LEU A 297 45.22 -9.05 21.80
CA LEU A 297 44.79 -10.41 21.46
C LEU A 297 43.42 -10.76 22.05
N THR A 298 42.92 -9.98 23.02
CA THR A 298 41.63 -10.23 23.70
C THR A 298 40.62 -9.08 23.57
N SER A 299 41.03 -7.90 23.11
CA SER A 299 40.15 -6.74 22.92
C SER A 299 39.55 -6.73 21.51
N VAL A 300 38.24 -6.47 21.48
CA VAL A 300 37.45 -6.31 20.25
C VAL A 300 38.03 -5.23 19.33
N ASN A 301 38.61 -4.16 19.92
CA ASN A 301 39.19 -3.02 19.20
C ASN A 301 40.41 -3.36 18.32
N ALA A 302 41.21 -4.35 18.70
CA ALA A 302 42.41 -4.72 17.95
C ALA A 302 42.08 -5.52 16.69
N ILE A 303 41.06 -6.36 16.79
CA ILE A 303 40.48 -7.10 15.67
C ILE A 303 39.87 -6.14 14.65
N ASP A 304 39.18 -5.09 15.12
CA ASP A 304 38.62 -4.05 14.25
C ASP A 304 39.71 -3.24 13.52
N LYS A 305 40.85 -2.96 14.17
CA LYS A 305 42.01 -2.33 13.53
C LYS A 305 42.71 -3.24 12.53
N LEU A 306 42.86 -4.54 12.83
CA LEU A 306 43.44 -5.52 11.92
C LEU A 306 42.55 -5.76 10.68
N ALA A 307 41.23 -5.81 10.89
CA ALA A 307 40.25 -5.87 9.80
C ALA A 307 40.27 -4.59 8.93
N ALA A 308 40.53 -3.42 9.53
CA ALA A 308 40.72 -2.17 8.80
C ALA A 308 42.06 -2.06 8.05
N LEU A 309 43.10 -2.79 8.49
CA LEU A 309 44.43 -2.81 7.87
C LEU A 309 44.55 -3.80 6.72
N SER A 310 43.76 -4.87 6.72
CA SER A 310 43.56 -5.62 5.49
C SER A 310 42.77 -4.77 4.51
N ASP A 311 43.25 -4.64 3.28
CA ASP A 311 42.50 -4.14 2.10
C ASP A 311 41.28 -5.02 1.74
N LEU A 312 40.70 -5.70 2.73
CA LEU A 312 39.50 -6.55 2.66
C LEU A 312 38.21 -5.76 2.38
N ASN A 313 38.32 -4.44 2.26
CA ASN A 313 37.28 -3.60 1.67
C ASN A 313 37.15 -3.86 0.14
N SER A 314 36.15 -4.69 -0.15
CA SER A 314 34.91 -4.20 -0.79
C SER A 314 34.75 -4.22 -2.31
N VAL A 315 35.50 -4.99 -3.11
CA VAL A 315 35.13 -5.21 -4.54
C VAL A 315 35.04 -6.69 -4.91
N GLU A 316 36.12 -7.48 -4.79
CA GLU A 316 36.09 -8.89 -5.20
C GLU A 316 35.09 -9.74 -4.40
N TYR A 317 34.95 -9.49 -3.09
CA TYR A 317 33.94 -10.18 -2.27
C TYR A 317 32.50 -9.81 -2.67
N GLN A 318 32.25 -8.53 -2.93
CA GLN A 318 30.94 -8.07 -3.40
C GLN A 318 30.62 -8.62 -4.79
N GLU A 319 31.62 -8.78 -5.66
CA GLU A 319 31.49 -9.40 -6.98
C GLU A 319 31.22 -10.92 -6.88
N ILE A 320 31.94 -11.63 -6.01
CA ILE A 320 31.71 -13.04 -5.73
C ILE A 320 30.27 -13.22 -5.21
N TYR A 321 29.84 -12.45 -4.21
CA TYR A 321 28.48 -12.56 -3.66
C TYR A 321 27.38 -12.12 -4.62
N SER A 322 27.59 -11.04 -5.39
CA SER A 322 26.66 -10.60 -6.43
C SER A 322 26.51 -11.64 -7.53
N SER A 323 27.56 -12.42 -7.81
CA SER A 323 27.50 -13.54 -8.75
C SER A 323 26.71 -14.75 -8.22
N TYR A 324 26.56 -14.86 -6.88
CA TYR A 324 25.85 -15.97 -6.24
C TYR A 324 24.34 -15.75 -6.08
N MET A 325 23.87 -14.50 -6.05
CA MET A 325 22.43 -14.23 -6.05
C MET A 325 21.85 -14.49 -7.45
N LYS A 326 21.51 -15.76 -7.71
CA LYS A 326 20.84 -16.13 -8.96
C LYS A 326 19.53 -15.36 -9.08
N ARG A 327 19.22 -14.95 -10.31
CA ARG A 327 17.95 -14.27 -10.63
C ARG A 327 16.75 -15.04 -10.10
N GLU A 328 16.75 -16.36 -10.27
CA GLU A 328 15.68 -17.27 -9.78
C GLU A 328 15.49 -17.21 -8.26
N GLN A 329 16.57 -17.14 -7.47
CA GLN A 329 16.47 -17.02 -6.01
C GLN A 329 15.88 -15.66 -5.60
N ARG A 330 16.30 -14.59 -6.27
CA ARG A 330 15.76 -13.24 -6.05
C ARG A 330 14.27 -13.18 -6.35
N ASP A 331 13.86 -13.76 -7.48
CA ASP A 331 12.46 -13.83 -7.87
C ASP A 331 11.65 -14.68 -6.86
N ASN A 332 12.24 -15.75 -6.34
CA ASN A 332 11.64 -16.57 -5.29
C ASN A 332 11.45 -15.79 -3.97
N TRP A 333 12.46 -15.06 -3.50
CA TRP A 333 12.34 -14.25 -2.28
C TRP A 333 11.35 -13.10 -2.44
N LYS A 334 11.32 -12.46 -3.61
CA LYS A 334 10.29 -11.46 -3.94
C LYS A 334 8.90 -12.08 -3.79
N ARG A 335 8.68 -13.27 -4.35
CA ARG A 335 7.41 -13.99 -4.22
C ARG A 335 7.07 -14.30 -2.77
N MET A 336 8.02 -14.82 -1.98
CA MET A 336 7.81 -15.13 -0.56
C MET A 336 7.45 -13.90 0.27
N LEU A 337 8.09 -12.75 0.02
CA LEU A 337 7.75 -11.50 0.69
C LEU A 337 6.32 -11.04 0.34
N LEU A 338 5.94 -11.11 -0.94
CA LEU A 338 4.58 -10.76 -1.35
C LEU A 338 3.53 -11.73 -0.79
N GLU A 339 3.83 -13.03 -0.74
CA GLU A 339 2.98 -14.04 -0.08
C GLU A 339 2.82 -13.73 1.41
N ASN A 340 3.90 -13.33 2.10
CA ASN A 340 3.83 -12.92 3.49
C ASN A 340 2.94 -11.67 3.69
N ILE A 341 3.05 -10.67 2.82
CA ILE A 341 2.18 -9.49 2.87
C ILE A 341 0.70 -9.88 2.64
N GLU A 342 0.43 -10.74 1.66
CA GLU A 342 -0.93 -11.23 1.38
C GLU A 342 -1.52 -12.06 2.53
N GLN A 343 -0.72 -12.82 3.27
CA GLN A 343 -1.18 -13.55 4.46
C GLN A 343 -1.67 -12.60 5.57
N HIS A 344 -1.10 -11.39 5.67
CA HIS A 344 -1.48 -10.39 6.67
C HIS A 344 -2.54 -9.41 6.14
N LYS A 345 -3.09 -9.62 4.93
CA LYS A 345 -4.08 -8.74 4.31
C LYS A 345 -5.31 -8.50 5.17
N LEU A 346 -5.75 -9.51 5.93
CA LEU A 346 -6.91 -9.40 6.81
C LEU A 346 -6.62 -8.47 8.00
N GLU A 347 -5.42 -8.53 8.58
CA GLU A 347 -4.99 -7.64 9.66
C GLU A 347 -4.94 -6.18 9.18
N ILE A 348 -4.39 -5.95 7.98
CA ILE A 348 -4.39 -4.62 7.36
C ILE A 348 -5.85 -4.17 7.16
N LYS A 349 -6.73 -5.05 6.69
CA LYS A 349 -8.15 -4.74 6.46
C LYS A 349 -8.87 -4.28 7.71
N GLU A 350 -8.65 -4.90 8.86
CA GLU A 350 -9.26 -4.47 10.13
C GLU A 350 -8.89 -3.02 10.49
N ILE A 351 -7.63 -2.63 10.27
CA ILE A 351 -7.16 -1.27 10.51
C ILE A 351 -7.77 -0.29 9.51
N ILE A 352 -7.78 -0.64 8.23
CA ILE A 352 -8.26 0.24 7.17
C ILE A 352 -9.78 0.38 7.18
N ASP A 353 -10.53 -0.65 7.57
CA ASP A 353 -11.99 -0.59 7.69
C ASP A 353 -12.45 0.45 8.73
N ALA A 354 -11.63 0.75 9.74
CA ALA A 354 -11.91 1.82 10.71
C ALA A 354 -11.84 3.24 10.10
N LEU A 355 -11.14 3.41 8.97
CA LEU A 355 -10.94 4.69 8.28
C LEU A 355 -11.77 4.81 7.01
N ASP A 356 -11.85 3.73 6.23
CA ASP A 356 -12.66 3.62 5.02
C ASP A 356 -13.14 2.15 4.82
N PRO A 357 -14.31 1.80 5.38
CA PRO A 357 -14.88 0.45 5.25
C PRO A 357 -15.35 0.12 3.84
N TYR A 358 -15.55 1.13 2.99
CA TYR A 358 -16.05 0.96 1.64
C TYR A 358 -14.91 0.62 0.67
N TRP A 359 -13.71 1.10 0.96
CA TRP A 359 -12.58 1.05 0.04
C TRP A 359 -11.39 0.22 0.54
N SER A 360 -11.45 -0.35 1.73
CA SER A 360 -10.33 -1.08 2.33
C SER A 360 -9.68 -2.09 1.39
N GLY A 361 -10.46 -2.97 0.76
CA GLY A 361 -9.92 -3.97 -0.16
C GLY A 361 -9.19 -3.36 -1.36
N LYS A 362 -9.69 -2.24 -1.90
CA LYS A 362 -9.06 -1.52 -3.01
C LYS A 362 -7.78 -0.84 -2.56
N ILE A 363 -7.84 -0.07 -1.47
CA ILE A 363 -6.71 0.67 -0.89
C ILE A 363 -5.55 -0.28 -0.56
N ILE A 364 -5.85 -1.42 0.05
CA ILE A 364 -4.84 -2.43 0.39
C ILE A 364 -4.23 -3.02 -0.87
N GLY A 365 -5.05 -3.44 -1.84
CA GLY A 365 -4.55 -3.99 -3.10
C GLY A 365 -3.68 -3.00 -3.89
N GLU A 366 -4.01 -1.71 -3.88
CA GLU A 366 -3.19 -0.67 -4.50
C GLU A 366 -1.88 -0.45 -3.75
N SER A 367 -1.91 -0.46 -2.42
CA SER A 367 -0.72 -0.30 -1.58
C SER A 367 0.27 -1.45 -1.78
N ILE A 368 -0.22 -2.69 -1.87
CA ILE A 368 0.60 -3.88 -2.15
C ILE A 368 1.22 -3.78 -3.56
N ARG A 369 0.43 -3.44 -4.59
CA ARG A 369 0.95 -3.26 -5.96
C ARG A 369 1.98 -2.15 -6.05
N LYS A 370 1.77 -1.05 -5.32
CA LYS A 370 2.73 0.05 -5.24
C LYS A 370 4.03 -0.40 -4.60
N TYR A 371 3.96 -1.11 -3.48
CA TYR A 371 5.14 -1.69 -2.83
C TYR A 371 5.91 -2.64 -3.77
N GLU A 372 5.18 -3.48 -4.51
CA GLU A 372 5.77 -4.36 -5.52
C GLU A 372 6.54 -3.58 -6.60
N GLY A 373 5.93 -2.51 -7.13
CA GLY A 373 6.49 -1.71 -8.22
C GLY A 373 7.62 -0.76 -7.80
N ASP A 374 7.57 -0.21 -6.60
CA ASP A 374 8.44 0.91 -6.23
C ASP A 374 9.84 0.46 -5.80
N ASN A 375 10.02 -0.70 -5.13
CA ASN A 375 11.36 -1.03 -4.60
C ASN A 375 11.60 -2.45 -4.06
N THR A 376 10.69 -3.42 -4.27
CA THR A 376 10.80 -4.73 -3.58
C THR A 376 12.15 -5.44 -3.84
N CYS A 377 12.65 -5.40 -5.07
CA CYS A 377 13.94 -6.02 -5.43
C CYS A 377 15.15 -5.31 -4.80
N GLU A 378 15.13 -3.97 -4.73
CA GLU A 378 16.24 -3.21 -4.16
C GLU A 378 16.30 -3.37 -2.64
N VAL A 379 15.14 -3.40 -1.96
CA VAL A 379 15.10 -3.63 -0.51
C VAL A 379 15.63 -5.02 -0.15
N ILE A 380 15.22 -6.06 -0.89
CA ILE A 380 15.76 -7.43 -0.70
C ILE A 380 17.27 -7.46 -0.95
N LYS A 381 17.75 -6.78 -2.01
CA LYS A 381 19.17 -6.72 -2.36
C LYS A 381 20.00 -6.03 -1.29
N LEU A 382 19.54 -4.89 -0.78
CA LEU A 382 20.21 -4.13 0.28
C LEU A 382 20.27 -4.95 1.57
N GLU A 383 19.15 -5.57 1.97
CA GLU A 383 19.12 -6.39 3.18
C GLU A 383 19.99 -7.64 3.04
N PHE A 384 19.98 -8.28 1.86
CA PHE A 384 20.88 -9.39 1.56
C PHE A 384 22.35 -8.96 1.68
N GLN A 385 22.72 -7.84 1.07
CA GLN A 385 24.08 -7.29 1.16
C GLN A 385 24.49 -7.03 2.61
N ARG A 386 23.60 -6.42 3.41
CA ARG A 386 23.82 -6.18 4.84
C ARG A 386 24.10 -7.46 5.61
N ILE A 387 23.28 -8.51 5.39
CA ILE A 387 23.46 -9.81 6.03
C ILE A 387 24.81 -10.45 5.66
N ILE A 388 25.19 -10.35 4.38
CA ILE A 388 26.46 -10.88 3.90
C ILE A 388 27.66 -10.13 4.49
N GLU A 389 27.63 -8.80 4.49
CA GLU A 389 28.71 -7.98 5.06
C GLU A 389 28.95 -8.34 6.53
N GLN A 390 27.87 -8.47 7.30
CA GLN A 390 27.94 -8.88 8.70
C GLN A 390 28.57 -10.28 8.87
N LYS A 391 28.26 -11.23 7.98
CA LYS A 391 28.85 -12.57 8.03
C LYS A 391 30.30 -12.62 7.63
N CYS A 392 30.69 -11.86 6.60
CA CYS A 392 32.07 -11.72 6.19
C CYS A 392 32.90 -11.13 7.33
N GLU A 393 32.38 -10.12 8.03
CA GLU A 393 33.02 -9.54 9.22
C GLU A 393 33.20 -10.59 10.32
N ASP A 394 32.16 -11.35 10.67
CA ASP A 394 32.24 -12.42 11.67
C ASP A 394 33.25 -13.51 11.30
N MET A 395 33.27 -13.94 10.03
CA MET A 395 34.23 -14.93 9.53
C MET A 395 35.67 -14.41 9.57
N THR A 396 35.87 -13.17 9.13
CA THR A 396 37.14 -12.43 9.20
C THR A 396 37.67 -12.43 10.62
N ARG A 397 36.83 -12.04 11.60
CA ARG A 397 37.20 -12.05 13.02
C ARG A 397 37.63 -13.44 13.50
N ARG A 398 36.89 -14.49 13.14
CA ARG A 398 37.21 -15.88 13.52
C ARG A 398 38.51 -16.37 12.90
N ALA A 399 38.72 -16.14 11.61
CA ALA A 399 39.92 -16.57 10.89
C ALA A 399 41.18 -15.88 11.42
N LEU A 400 41.10 -14.57 11.68
CA LEU A 400 42.18 -13.80 12.29
C LEU A 400 42.54 -14.34 13.68
N PHE A 401 41.54 -14.64 14.52
CA PHE A 401 41.75 -15.23 15.83
C PHE A 401 42.45 -16.59 15.74
N HIS A 402 42.04 -17.46 14.81
CA HIS A 402 42.68 -18.75 14.55
C HIS A 402 44.14 -18.59 14.09
N TYR A 403 44.40 -17.71 13.12
CA TYR A 403 45.75 -17.47 12.61
C TYR A 403 46.71 -17.00 13.70
N ILE A 404 46.26 -16.02 14.49
CA ILE A 404 47.00 -15.49 15.64
C ILE A 404 47.33 -16.60 16.64
N TYR A 405 46.34 -17.45 16.96
CA TYR A 405 46.51 -18.54 17.89
C TYR A 405 47.51 -19.59 17.38
N GLU A 406 47.42 -19.99 16.10
CA GLU A 406 48.32 -20.96 15.47
C GLU A 406 49.76 -20.44 15.35
N ASN A 407 49.93 -19.14 15.11
CA ASN A 407 51.24 -18.53 14.90
C ASN A 407 51.80 -17.85 16.14
N ARG A 408 51.18 -18.02 17.31
CA ARG A 408 51.55 -17.34 18.55
C ARG A 408 53.04 -17.40 18.87
N GLU A 409 53.68 -18.56 18.72
CA GLU A 409 55.11 -18.73 19.02
C GLU A 409 55.98 -17.99 18.00
N ASN A 410 55.65 -18.07 16.71
CA ASN A 410 56.37 -17.35 15.67
C ASN A 410 56.21 -15.84 15.79
N ILE A 411 55.01 -15.37 16.17
CA ILE A 411 54.73 -13.96 16.44
C ILE A 411 55.57 -13.51 17.65
N CYS A 412 55.56 -14.26 18.76
CA CYS A 412 56.41 -13.97 19.92
C CYS A 412 57.91 -13.99 19.57
N ILE A 413 58.37 -14.94 18.76
CA ILE A 413 59.77 -15.04 18.29
C ILE A 413 60.12 -13.86 17.36
N TYR A 414 59.24 -13.47 16.45
CA TYR A 414 59.45 -12.33 15.56
C TYR A 414 59.53 -11.02 16.35
N ILE A 415 58.61 -10.81 17.28
CA ILE A 415 58.58 -9.65 18.17
C ILE A 415 59.88 -9.61 19.00
N SER A 416 60.25 -10.71 19.66
CA SER A 416 61.49 -10.78 20.46
C SER A 416 62.78 -10.58 19.67
N LYS A 417 62.78 -10.86 18.35
CA LYS A 417 63.95 -10.68 17.48
C LYS A 417 64.05 -9.29 16.86
N ASN A 418 62.93 -8.64 16.57
CA ASN A 418 62.91 -7.36 15.85
C ASN A 418 62.64 -6.16 16.76
N ILE A 419 62.04 -6.38 17.93
CA ILE A 419 62.07 -5.40 19.01
C ILE A 419 63.38 -5.64 19.77
N THR A 420 64.43 -4.92 19.39
CA THR A 420 65.63 -4.84 20.23
C THR A 420 65.22 -4.19 21.54
N TRP A 421 65.30 -4.97 22.60
CA TRP A 421 65.18 -4.55 24.00
C TRP A 421 66.19 -3.44 24.24
#